data_AF-A0A0M3JKF9-F1
#
_entry.id   AF-A0A0M3JKF9-F1
#
_cell.length_a   1.000
_cell.length_b   1.000
_cell.length_c   1.000
_cell.angle_alpha   90.00
_cell.angle_beta   90.00
_cell.angle_gamma   90.00
#
_symmetry.space_group_name_H-M   'P 1'
#
loop_
_entity.id
_entity.type
_entity.pdbx_description
1 polymer ?
#
loop_
_entity_poly.entity_id
_entity_poly.type
_entity_poly.pdbx_seq_one_letter_code
_entity_poly.pdbx_strand_id
1 'polypeptide(L)' 'MRKLKGKVKVNGDVAYVPQLSWIINQTLRENVLFARQYEKDDYDIVIDACALGPDIDSLQNGDLTEIGEKVNSI' A
#
# COMPACT_ATOMS: atom_id res chain seq x y z
N MET A 1 -22.50 -2.07 0.73
CA MET A 1 -23.70 -1.81 -0.11
C MET A 1 -24.38 -3.14 -0.45
N ARG A 2 -25.71 -3.21 -0.41
CA ARG A 2 -26.46 -4.43 -0.76
C ARG A 2 -27.21 -4.20 -2.07
N LYS A 3 -26.90 -4.98 -3.10
CA LYS A 3 -27.65 -5.00 -4.36
C LYS A 3 -29.04 -5.59 -4.10
N LEU A 4 -30.11 -4.88 -4.47
CA LEU A 4 -31.50 -5.33 -4.25
C LEU A 4 -32.12 -6.07 -5.45
N LYS A 5 -31.82 -5.68 -6.70
CA LYS A 5 -32.27 -6.34 -7.96
C LYS A 5 -31.27 -6.08 -9.11
N GLY A 6 -31.41 -6.73 -10.27
CA GLY A 6 -30.59 -6.49 -11.48
C GLY A 6 -29.38 -7.45 -11.67
N LYS A 7 -28.42 -7.10 -12.54
CA LYS A 7 -27.17 -7.86 -12.78
C LYS A 7 -25.96 -6.92 -12.73
N VAL A 8 -24.87 -7.35 -12.11
CA VAL A 8 -23.57 -6.64 -12.07
C VAL A 8 -22.54 -7.58 -12.70
N LYS A 9 -21.69 -7.06 -13.57
CA LYS A 9 -20.58 -7.79 -14.18
C LYS A 9 -19.31 -6.96 -14.07
N VAL A 10 -18.23 -7.60 -13.65
CA VAL A 10 -16.86 -7.07 -13.62
C VAL A 10 -16.01 -8.06 -14.41
N ASN A 11 -15.08 -7.56 -15.20
CA ASN A 11 -14.15 -8.39 -15.98
C ASN A 11 -12.72 -7.88 -15.75
N GLY A 12 -11.77 -8.78 -15.53
CA GLY A 12 -10.39 -8.45 -15.16
C GLY A 12 -10.19 -8.28 -13.64
N ASP A 13 -8.98 -7.83 -13.29
CA ASP A 13 -8.52 -7.68 -11.91
C ASP A 13 -9.00 -6.37 -11.27
N VAL A 14 -9.13 -6.37 -9.93
CA VAL A 14 -9.60 -5.22 -9.15
C VAL A 14 -8.63 -4.95 -8.00
N ALA A 15 -8.12 -3.72 -7.94
CA ALA A 15 -7.44 -3.20 -6.76
C ALA A 15 -8.43 -2.39 -5.90
N TYR A 16 -8.26 -2.44 -4.58
CA TYR A 16 -9.15 -1.76 -3.63
C TYR A 16 -8.35 -1.01 -2.57
N VAL A 17 -8.75 0.24 -2.32
CA VAL A 17 -8.19 1.10 -1.26
C VAL A 17 -9.33 1.49 -0.32
N PRO A 18 -9.33 1.05 0.95
CA PRO A 18 -10.37 1.40 1.92
C PRO A 18 -10.30 2.86 2.39
N GLN A 19 -11.38 3.35 2.99
CA GLN A 19 -11.42 4.68 3.62
C GLN A 19 -10.44 4.79 4.80
N LEU A 20 -10.29 3.72 5.58
CA LEU A 20 -9.32 3.63 6.66
C LEU A 20 -8.15 2.79 6.17
N SER A 21 -6.95 3.37 6.18
CA SER A 21 -5.73 2.66 5.81
C SER A 21 -5.55 1.43 6.68
N TRP A 22 -5.24 0.30 6.04
CA TRP A 22 -4.87 -0.93 6.71
C TRP A 22 -3.40 -1.22 6.41
N ILE A 23 -2.59 -1.30 7.46
CA ILE A 23 -1.15 -1.56 7.39
C ILE A 23 -0.88 -2.83 8.19
N ILE A 24 -0.01 -3.68 7.67
CA ILE A 24 0.42 -4.94 8.28
C ILE A 24 1.72 -4.68 9.04
N ASN A 25 1.89 -5.34 10.20
CA ASN A 25 3.11 -5.29 11.00
C ASN A 25 4.30 -5.93 10.25
N GLN A 26 4.89 -5.17 9.33
CA GLN A 26 5.93 -5.56 8.37
C GLN A 26 6.71 -4.30 7.95
N THR A 27 7.76 -4.43 7.15
CA THR A 27 8.47 -3.25 6.61
C THR A 27 7.58 -2.40 5.70
N LEU A 28 7.93 -1.12 5.49
CA LEU A 28 7.26 -0.26 4.50
C LEU A 28 7.26 -0.93 3.12
N ARG A 29 8.42 -1.44 2.69
CA ARG A 29 8.56 -2.15 1.41
C ARG A 29 7.60 -3.32 1.29
N GLU A 30 7.49 -4.16 2.33
CA GLU A 30 6.57 -5.30 2.31
C GLU A 30 5.09 -4.88 2.25
N ASN A 31 4.73 -3.79 2.93
CA ASN A 31 3.38 -3.23 2.84
C ASN A 31 3.05 -2.71 1.43
N VAL A 32 4.02 -2.12 0.72
CA VAL A 32 3.86 -1.65 -0.67
C VAL A 32 3.80 -2.84 -1.64
N LEU A 33 4.67 -3.84 -1.47
CA LEU A 33 4.74 -5.00 -2.36
C LEU A 33 3.56 -5.96 -2.20
N PHE A 34 2.99 -6.05 -1.00
CA PHE A 34 1.85 -6.92 -0.68
C PHE A 34 2.04 -8.36 -1.21
N ALA A 35 3.12 -9.00 -0.76
CA ALA A 35 3.58 -10.34 -1.17
C ALA A 35 4.03 -10.52 -2.65
N ARG A 36 4.12 -9.44 -3.43
CA ARG A 36 4.81 -9.48 -4.73
C ARG A 36 6.34 -9.52 -4.54
N GLN A 37 7.03 -10.07 -5.53
CA GLN A 37 8.50 -10.03 -5.57
C GLN A 37 8.97 -8.59 -5.71
N TYR A 38 10.11 -8.29 -5.08
CA TYR A 38 10.73 -6.98 -5.17
C TYR A 38 11.43 -6.82 -6.52
N GLU A 39 10.82 -6.04 -7.41
CA GLU A 39 11.40 -5.60 -8.66
C GLU A 39 11.76 -4.12 -8.54
N LYS A 40 13.06 -3.82 -8.48
CA LYS A 40 13.56 -2.49 -8.09
C LYS A 40 13.03 -1.38 -9.00
N ASP A 41 13.05 -1.57 -10.32
CA ASP A 41 12.67 -0.52 -11.26
C ASP A 41 11.17 -0.18 -11.16
N ASP A 42 10.30 -1.19 -11.07
CA ASP A 42 8.86 -1.01 -10.87
C ASP A 42 8.56 -0.36 -9.52
N TYR A 43 9.27 -0.80 -8.47
CA TYR A 43 9.11 -0.26 -7.13
C TYR A 43 9.48 1.23 -7.10
N ASP A 44 10.65 1.59 -7.63
CA ASP A 44 11.13 2.97 -7.63
C ASP A 44 10.19 3.90 -8.43
N ILE A 45 9.64 3.43 -9.56
CA ILE A 45 8.64 4.17 -10.34
C ILE A 45 7.38 4.44 -9.50
N VAL A 46 6.90 3.45 -8.74
CA VAL A 46 5.72 3.63 -7.88
C VAL A 46 6.01 4.57 -6.72
N ILE A 47 7.18 4.46 -6.09
CA ILE A 47 7.58 5.35 -4.99
C ILE A 47 7.65 6.81 -5.45
N ASP A 48 8.26 7.07 -6.61
CA ASP A 48 8.33 8.40 -7.20
C ASP A 48 6.93 8.93 -7.58
N ALA A 49 6.11 8.11 -8.24
CA ALA A 49 4.75 8.48 -8.62
C ALA A 49 3.84 8.80 -7.42
N CYS A 50 4.07 8.15 -6.27
CA CYS A 50 3.38 8.42 -5.01
C CYS A 50 4.03 9.55 -4.19
N ALA A 51 5.11 10.18 -4.70
CA ALA A 51 5.87 11.23 -4.04
C ALA A 51 6.39 10.83 -2.64
N LEU A 52 6.66 9.55 -2.41
CA LEU A 52 7.05 9.02 -1.09
C LEU A 52 8.56 9.16 -0.80
N GLY A 53 9.37 9.59 -1.76
CA GLY A 53 10.82 9.70 -1.61
C GLY A 53 11.25 10.49 -0.34
N PRO A 54 10.82 11.74 -0.17
CA PRO A 54 11.16 12.54 1.02
C PRO A 54 10.70 11.92 2.34
N ASP A 55 9.52 11.28 2.35
CA ASP A 55 8.97 10.62 3.53
C ASP A 55 9.80 9.38 3.91
N ILE A 56 10.19 8.57 2.91
CA ILE A 56 11.04 7.39 3.09
C ILE A 56 12.43 7.81 3.58
N ASP A 57 13.02 8.87 3.01
CA ASP A 57 14.32 9.39 3.42
C ASP A 57 14.33 9.90 4.87
N SER A 58 13.17 10.31 5.39
CA SER A 58 13.02 10.72 6.79
C SER A 58 13.03 9.56 7.78
N LEU A 59 12.82 8.32 7.32
CA LEU A 59 12.80 7.13 8.16
C LEU A 59 14.22 6.62 8.44
N GLN A 60 14.47 6.21 9.69
CA GLN A 60 15.81 5.81 10.13
C GLN A 60 16.41 4.63 9.33
N ASN A 61 15.57 3.70 8.86
CA ASN A 61 15.97 2.57 8.02
C ASN A 61 15.39 2.65 6.60
N GLY A 62 14.99 3.84 6.15
CA GLY A 62 14.34 4.02 4.85
C GLY A 62 13.11 3.12 4.70
N ASP A 63 12.97 2.48 3.54
CA ASP A 63 11.84 1.61 3.22
C ASP A 63 11.89 0.22 3.89
N LEU A 64 12.99 -0.11 4.58
CA LEU A 64 13.12 -1.29 5.43
C LEU A 64 12.71 -1.01 6.89
N THR A 65 12.19 0.18 7.18
CA THR A 65 11.63 0.51 8.48
C THR A 65 10.38 -0.33 8.74
N GLU A 66 10.33 -1.01 9.88
CA GLU A 66 9.13 -1.74 10.33
C GLU A 66 8.00 -0.75 10.63
N ILE A 67 6.84 -1.00 10.04
CA ILE A 67 5.62 -0.24 10.26
C ILE A 67 4.61 -1.18 10.91
N GLY A 68 4.14 -0.83 12.10
CA GLY A 68 3.21 -1.65 12.86
C GLY A 68 2.92 -1.08 14.24
N GLU A 69 1.71 -1.35 14.74
CA GLU A 69 1.14 -0.96 16.05
C GLU A 69 0.76 0.51 16.34
N LYS A 70 1.08 1.51 15.51
CA LYS A 70 0.53 2.87 15.72
C LYS A 70 0.16 3.60 14.42
N VAL A 71 -1.12 3.48 14.05
CA VAL A 71 -1.84 4.55 13.34
C VAL A 71 -3.01 4.99 14.22
N ASN A 72 -2.69 5.44 15.43
CA ASN A 72 -3.58 6.30 16.23
C ASN A 72 -2.84 7.62 16.42
N SER A 73 -2.59 8.33 15.33
CA SER A 73 -2.47 9.78 15.39
C SER A 73 -3.87 10.31 15.18
N ILE A 74 -4.43 10.81 16.28
CA ILE A 74 -5.73 11.46 16.43
C ILE A 74 -5.79 12.72 15.58
#